data_AF-A0A257GTN7-F1
#
_entry.id   AF-A0A257GTN7-F1
#
_cell.length_a   1.000
_cell.length_b   1.000
_cell.length_c   1.000
_cell.angle_alpha   90.00
_cell.angle_beta   90.00
_cell.angle_gamma   90.00
#
_symmetry.space_group_name_H-M   'P 1'
#
loop_
_entity.id
_entity.type
_entity.pdbx_description
1 polymer ?
#
loop_
_entity_poly.entity_id
_entity_poly.type
_entity_poly.pdbx_seq_one_letter_code
_entity_poly.pdbx_strand_id
1 'polypeptide(L)'
;RDVQDVFLGTGLGPRAYAIIGQGTISRIIESKPEELRLFLEEAAGVSKYKERRRETENRLSDTRENLTRVEDILRELNANLEKLEKQAEVAAKYHALQSEVTLKQHQQWFLKRAEAQADQLKVQSEGLSAVNALESRMADLRRIEADLETVRQAHYAAGDQVNQAQGLLYEASTDVGRLEAEIRFVVEGRLRVEQRLVTLKEQ
;
A
#
# COMPACT_ATOMS: atom_id res chain seq x y z
N ARG A 1 24.02 67.43 31.02
CA ARG A 1 25.18 66.74 31.61
C ARG A 1 26.47 67.47 31.23
N ASP A 2 26.62 67.93 29.99
CA ASP A 2 27.85 68.58 29.49
C ASP A 2 28.17 69.96 30.09
N VAL A 3 27.17 70.78 30.44
CA VAL A 3 27.41 72.15 30.93
C VAL A 3 28.03 72.15 32.34
N GLN A 4 27.62 71.23 33.23
CA GLN A 4 28.21 71.10 34.57
C GLN A 4 29.65 70.57 34.54
N ASP A 5 29.96 69.68 33.60
CA ASP A 5 31.29 69.09 33.42
C ASP A 5 32.36 70.11 32.99
N VAL A 6 31.94 71.18 32.33
CA VAL A 6 32.79 72.34 31.96
C VAL A 6 33.12 73.21 33.18
N PHE A 7 32.20 73.31 34.15
CA PHE A 7 32.41 74.08 35.39
C PHE A 7 33.06 73.26 36.53
N LEU A 8 33.13 71.92 36.40
CA LEU A 8 33.83 71.06 37.34
C LEU A 8 35.36 71.26 37.26
N GLY A 9 35.94 71.76 38.36
CA GLY A 9 37.38 72.01 38.49
C GLY A 9 37.85 73.40 38.03
N THR A 10 36.95 74.27 37.56
CA THR A 10 37.27 75.68 37.24
C THR A 10 36.98 76.63 38.40
N GLY A 11 36.37 76.13 39.49
CA GLY A 11 35.99 76.94 40.64
C GLY A 11 34.78 77.85 40.39
N LEU A 12 34.06 77.67 39.28
CA LEU A 12 32.90 78.47 38.82
C LEU A 12 31.57 77.70 38.81
N GLY A 13 31.40 76.70 39.69
CA GLY A 13 30.16 75.95 39.85
C GLY A 13 29.13 76.60 40.80
N PRO A 14 28.00 75.94 41.12
CA PRO A 14 27.03 76.42 42.11
C PRO A 14 27.63 76.64 43.51
N ARG A 15 28.82 76.07 43.75
CA ARG A 15 29.63 76.17 44.98
C ARG A 15 31.01 76.80 44.72
N ALA A 16 31.08 77.64 43.68
CA ALA A 16 32.27 78.35 43.23
C ALA A 16 33.03 79.05 44.37
N TYR A 17 34.33 78.75 44.50
CA TYR A 17 35.26 79.54 45.32
C TYR A 17 35.81 80.76 44.55
N ALA A 18 35.66 80.80 43.23
CA ALA A 18 36.21 81.86 42.38
C ALA A 18 35.47 83.21 42.54
N ILE A 19 34.30 83.23 43.20
CA ILE A 19 33.52 84.44 43.48
C ILE A 19 33.25 84.50 44.99
N ILE A 20 33.90 85.43 45.68
CA ILE A 20 33.75 85.62 47.14
C ILE A 20 32.64 86.64 47.41
N GLY A 21 31.48 86.15 47.85
CA GLY A 21 30.38 86.99 48.34
C GLY A 21 30.59 87.43 49.80
N GLN A 22 29.88 88.47 50.23
CA GLN A 22 29.89 88.92 51.61
C GLN A 22 29.35 87.81 52.55
N GLY A 23 30.15 87.39 53.53
CA GLY A 23 29.79 86.30 54.47
C GLY A 23 30.21 84.88 54.05
N THR A 24 30.83 84.71 52.87
CA THR A 24 31.30 83.38 52.41
C THR A 24 32.41 82.80 53.30
N ILE A 25 33.32 83.63 53.83
CA ILE A 25 34.41 83.18 54.71
C ILE A 25 33.88 82.68 56.05
N SER A 26 32.94 83.40 56.68
CA SER A 26 32.29 82.96 57.93
C SER A 26 31.58 81.63 57.75
N ARG A 27 30.89 81.44 56.61
CA ARG A 27 30.22 80.18 56.27
C ARG A 27 31.17 79.00 56.10
N ILE A 28 32.37 79.22 55.56
CA ILE A 28 33.40 78.17 55.44
C ILE A 28 33.94 77.78 56.82
N ILE A 29 34.19 78.77 57.70
CA ILE A 29 34.74 78.53 59.05
C ILE A 29 33.72 77.84 59.98
N GLU A 30 32.43 78.14 59.83
CA GLU A 30 31.34 77.54 60.62
C GLU A 30 30.76 76.26 60.00
N SER A 31 31.20 75.88 58.79
CA SER A 31 30.69 74.70 58.09
C SER A 31 31.10 73.40 58.77
N LYS A 32 30.26 72.38 58.64
CA LYS A 32 30.57 71.04 59.15
C LYS A 32 31.79 70.47 58.40
N PRO A 33 32.61 69.61 59.03
CA PRO A 33 33.80 69.02 58.40
C PRO A 33 33.53 68.37 57.03
N GLU A 34 32.36 67.80 56.83
CA GLU A 34 31.91 67.19 55.57
C GLU A 34 31.74 68.21 54.44
N GLU A 35 31.19 69.40 54.76
CA GLU A 35 30.99 70.50 53.82
C GLU A 35 32.33 71.17 53.49
N LEU A 36 33.18 71.39 54.50
CA LEU A 36 34.53 71.93 54.33
C LEU A 36 35.39 71.04 53.43
N ARG A 37 35.27 69.71 53.56
CA ARG A 37 35.99 68.74 52.71
C ARG A 37 35.62 68.91 51.24
N LEU A 38 34.36 69.17 50.93
CA LEU A 38 33.90 69.33 49.55
C LEU A 38 34.54 70.56 48.88
N PHE A 39 34.66 71.68 49.62
CA PHE A 39 35.32 72.90 49.15
C PHE A 39 36.82 72.70 48.93
N LEU A 40 37.50 71.99 49.85
CA LEU A 40 38.92 71.66 49.72
C LEU A 40 39.19 70.73 48.52
N GLU A 41 38.32 69.75 48.28
CA GLU A 41 38.45 68.82 47.15
C GLU A 41 38.22 69.51 45.79
N GLU A 42 37.35 70.53 45.76
CA GLU A 42 37.09 71.35 44.57
C GLU A 42 38.24 72.34 44.29
N ALA A 43 38.82 72.94 45.33
CA ALA A 43 40.00 73.80 45.23
C ALA A 43 41.28 73.03 44.84
N ALA A 44 41.41 71.77 45.30
CA ALA A 44 42.51 70.88 44.92
C ALA A 44 42.34 70.26 43.51
N GLY A 45 41.21 70.51 42.83
CA GLY A 45 40.92 69.98 41.49
C GLY A 45 40.66 68.47 41.44
N VAL A 46 40.49 67.82 42.59
CA VAL A 46 40.37 66.35 42.70
C VAL A 46 38.92 65.88 42.42
N SER A 47 37.93 66.76 42.54
CA SER A 47 36.51 66.45 42.32
C SER A 47 36.22 65.92 40.90
N LYS A 48 36.81 66.52 39.85
CA LYS A 48 36.64 66.06 38.46
C LYS A 48 37.22 64.67 38.22
N TYR A 49 38.37 64.38 38.83
CA TYR A 49 39.00 63.06 38.75
C TYR A 49 38.15 62.00 39.47
N LYS A 50 37.65 62.30 40.67
CA LYS A 50 36.76 61.39 41.43
C LYS A 50 35.46 61.09 40.67
N GLU A 51 34.82 62.10 40.08
CA GLU A 51 33.58 61.93 39.31
C GLU A 51 33.81 61.03 38.09
N ARG A 52 34.85 61.30 37.28
CA ARG A 52 35.23 60.48 36.13
C ARG A 52 35.59 59.05 36.51
N ARG A 53 36.31 58.87 37.62
CA ARG A 53 36.67 57.56 38.14
C ARG A 53 35.40 56.78 38.52
N ARG A 54 34.45 57.40 39.22
CA ARG A 54 33.17 56.78 39.58
C ARG A 54 32.34 56.42 38.35
N GLU A 55 32.26 57.30 37.35
CA GLU A 55 31.55 57.01 36.10
C GLU A 55 32.20 55.85 35.34
N THR A 56 33.54 55.81 35.28
CA THR A 56 34.28 54.71 34.64
C THR A 56 34.09 53.41 35.39
N GLU A 57 34.13 53.42 36.74
CA GLU A 57 33.84 52.26 37.58
C GLU A 57 32.41 51.74 37.34
N ASN A 58 31.41 52.63 37.24
CA ASN A 58 30.04 52.24 36.89
C ASN A 58 29.96 51.62 35.49
N ARG A 59 30.56 52.27 34.47
CA ARG A 59 30.57 51.73 33.10
C ARG A 59 31.27 50.36 33.02
N LEU A 60 32.35 50.16 33.77
CA LEU A 60 33.04 48.87 33.87
C LEU A 60 32.18 47.82 34.56
N SER A 61 31.43 48.20 35.60
CA SER A 61 30.46 47.33 36.27
C SER A 61 29.35 46.90 35.30
N ASP A 62 28.74 47.84 34.60
CA ASP A 62 27.67 47.56 33.62
C ASP A 62 28.19 46.66 32.49
N THR A 63 29.44 46.89 32.04
CA THR A 63 30.07 46.05 31.00
C THR A 63 30.29 44.62 31.49
N ARG A 64 30.69 44.43 32.75
CA ARG A 64 30.85 43.10 33.35
C ARG A 64 29.51 42.37 33.46
N GLU A 65 28.45 43.06 33.89
CA GLU A 65 27.11 42.48 33.96
C GLU A 65 26.60 42.05 32.57
N ASN A 66 26.80 42.91 31.56
CA ASN A 66 26.48 42.57 30.18
C ASN A 66 27.27 41.35 29.68
N LEU A 67 28.56 41.25 30.02
CA LEU A 67 29.38 40.10 29.65
C LEU A 67 28.84 38.81 30.27
N THR A 68 28.51 38.83 31.56
CA THR A 68 27.89 37.69 32.25
C THR A 68 26.60 37.27 31.55
N ARG A 69 25.74 38.22 31.16
CA ARG A 69 24.50 37.93 30.43
C ARG A 69 24.77 37.30 29.07
N VAL A 70 25.78 37.76 28.34
CA VAL A 70 26.18 37.17 27.05
C VAL A 70 26.69 35.74 27.26
N GLU A 71 27.48 35.49 28.30
CA GLU A 71 27.95 34.15 28.64
C GLU A 71 26.80 33.19 28.95
N ASP A 72 25.79 33.65 29.68
CA ASP A 72 24.59 32.86 29.98
C ASP A 72 23.79 32.52 28.72
N ILE A 73 23.58 33.50 27.83
CA ILE A 73 22.91 33.29 26.53
C ILE A 73 23.70 32.30 25.67
N LEU A 74 25.04 32.41 25.64
CA LEU A 74 25.88 31.48 24.89
C LEU A 74 25.79 30.06 25.45
N ARG A 75 25.73 29.88 26.77
CA ARG A 75 25.53 28.56 27.40
C ARG A 75 24.18 27.96 27.00
N GLU A 76 23.11 28.75 27.04
CA GLU A 76 21.78 28.30 26.63
C GLU A 76 21.72 27.92 25.14
N LEU A 77 22.29 28.76 24.28
CA LEU A 77 22.36 28.48 22.84
C LEU A 77 23.15 27.21 22.53
N ASN A 78 24.29 27.00 23.19
CA ASN A 78 25.08 25.78 23.02
C ASN A 78 24.31 24.53 23.47
N ALA A 79 23.58 24.61 24.59
CA ALA A 79 22.74 23.50 25.04
C ALA A 79 21.58 23.19 24.07
N ASN A 80 21.02 24.23 23.43
CA ASN A 80 19.99 24.06 22.41
C ASN A 80 20.57 23.49 21.10
N LEU A 81 21.77 23.92 20.71
CA LEU A 81 22.49 23.40 19.56
C LEU A 81 22.75 21.90 19.71
N GLU A 82 23.26 21.46 20.87
CA GLU A 82 23.54 20.05 21.14
C GLU A 82 22.28 19.17 21.04
N LYS A 83 21.12 19.69 21.47
CA LYS A 83 19.84 19.00 21.33
C LYS A 83 19.41 18.90 19.86
N LEU A 84 19.54 20.00 19.11
CA LEU A 84 19.19 20.05 17.69
C LEU A 84 20.09 19.13 16.85
N GLU A 85 21.39 19.06 17.16
CA GLU A 85 22.32 18.13 16.51
C GLU A 85 21.89 16.67 16.71
N LYS A 86 21.55 16.28 17.95
CA LYS A 86 21.02 14.93 18.24
C LYS A 86 19.71 14.66 17.50
N GLN A 87 18.82 15.63 17.44
CA GLN A 87 17.56 15.51 16.70
C GLN A 87 17.79 15.36 15.19
N ALA A 88 18.73 16.13 14.62
CA ALA A 88 19.09 16.06 13.21
C ALA A 88 19.70 14.69 12.87
N GLU A 89 20.55 14.14 13.74
CA GLU A 89 21.13 12.81 13.56
C GLU A 89 20.04 11.72 13.53
N VAL A 90 19.08 11.78 14.46
CA VAL A 90 17.95 10.85 14.49
C VAL A 90 17.06 11.00 13.25
N ALA A 91 16.78 12.22 12.83
CA ALA A 91 15.99 12.49 11.63
C ALA A 91 16.69 11.97 10.36
N ALA A 92 18.01 12.18 10.24
CA ALA A 92 18.79 11.66 9.12
C ALA A 92 18.77 10.13 9.07
N LYS A 93 18.95 9.47 10.22
CA LYS A 93 18.83 8.00 10.34
C LYS A 93 17.44 7.52 9.95
N TYR A 94 16.39 8.21 10.42
CA TYR A 94 15.01 7.89 10.05
C TYR A 94 14.78 7.99 8.54
N HIS A 95 15.22 9.08 7.90
CA HIS A 95 15.06 9.26 6.45
C HIS A 95 15.80 8.19 5.65
N ALA A 96 17.01 7.82 6.07
CA ALA A 96 17.77 6.74 5.44
C ALA A 96 17.04 5.40 5.55
N LEU A 97 16.59 5.03 6.76
CA LEU A 97 15.84 3.80 7.00
C LEU A 97 14.52 3.78 6.25
N GLN A 98 13.79 4.91 6.20
CA GLN A 98 12.54 5.03 5.47
C GLN A 98 12.76 4.81 3.97
N SER A 99 13.83 5.39 3.41
CA SER A 99 14.21 5.16 2.01
C SER A 99 14.51 3.69 1.73
N GLU A 100 15.26 3.03 2.62
CA GLU A 100 15.57 1.61 2.50
C GLU A 100 14.32 0.73 2.58
N VAL A 101 13.41 1.02 3.52
CA VAL A 101 12.13 0.32 3.66
C VAL A 101 11.28 0.48 2.40
N THR A 102 11.13 1.72 1.90
CA THR A 102 10.36 1.99 0.68
C THR A 102 10.97 1.25 -0.52
N LEU A 103 12.29 1.25 -0.68
CA LEU A 103 12.97 0.52 -1.74
C LEU A 103 12.71 -0.99 -1.65
N LYS A 104 12.88 -1.59 -0.47
CA LYS A 104 12.65 -3.03 -0.26
C LYS A 104 11.20 -3.42 -0.49
N GLN A 105 10.25 -2.58 -0.06
CA GLN A 105 8.83 -2.78 -0.33
C GLN A 105 8.56 -2.77 -1.84
N HIS A 106 9.08 -1.78 -2.58
CA HIS A 106 8.92 -1.73 -4.03
C HIS A 106 9.51 -2.96 -4.73
N GLN A 107 10.68 -3.43 -4.29
CA GLN A 107 11.29 -4.65 -4.81
C GLN A 107 10.41 -5.88 -4.53
N GLN A 108 9.86 -6.01 -3.32
CA GLN A 108 8.95 -7.10 -2.98
C GLN A 108 7.67 -7.06 -3.83
N TRP A 109 7.09 -5.88 -4.03
CA TRP A 109 5.90 -5.70 -4.89
C TRP A 109 6.20 -6.06 -6.34
N PHE A 110 7.38 -5.70 -6.85
CA PHE A 110 7.81 -6.07 -8.19
C PHE A 110 7.91 -7.58 -8.36
N LEU A 111 8.54 -8.28 -7.41
CA LEU A 111 8.65 -9.75 -7.43
C LEU A 111 7.29 -10.42 -7.36
N LYS A 112 6.42 -10.01 -6.43
CA LYS A 112 5.05 -10.55 -6.31
C LYS A 112 4.24 -10.34 -7.58
N ARG A 113 4.40 -9.18 -8.24
CA ARG A 113 3.73 -8.92 -9.51
C ARG A 113 4.23 -9.84 -10.62
N ALA A 114 5.54 -10.07 -10.70
CA ALA A 114 6.12 -10.98 -11.69
C ALA A 114 5.66 -12.42 -11.48
N GLU A 115 5.64 -12.90 -10.23
CA GLU A 115 5.11 -14.22 -9.85
C GLU A 115 3.62 -14.34 -10.22
N ALA A 116 2.80 -13.38 -9.82
CA ALA A 116 1.37 -13.39 -10.12
C ALA A 116 1.08 -13.37 -11.64
N GLN A 117 1.90 -12.65 -12.41
CA GLN A 117 1.78 -12.63 -13.86
C GLN A 117 2.16 -13.98 -14.48
N ALA A 118 3.19 -14.64 -13.98
CA ALA A 118 3.58 -15.98 -14.43
C ALA A 118 2.48 -17.02 -14.10
N ASP A 119 1.92 -16.96 -12.89
CA ASP A 119 0.82 -17.83 -12.48
C ASP A 119 -0.43 -17.60 -13.33
N GLN A 120 -0.77 -16.35 -13.63
CA GLN A 120 -1.88 -16.01 -14.51
C GLN A 120 -1.70 -16.62 -15.91
N LEU A 121 -0.51 -16.49 -16.49
CA LEU A 121 -0.21 -17.08 -17.81
C LEU A 121 -0.29 -18.60 -17.78
N LYS A 122 0.19 -19.22 -16.70
CA LYS A 122 0.10 -20.67 -16.51
C LYS A 122 -1.35 -21.14 -16.45
N VAL A 123 -2.17 -20.52 -15.60
CA VAL A 123 -3.60 -20.84 -15.47
C VAL A 123 -4.34 -20.61 -16.79
N GLN A 124 -4.02 -19.55 -17.51
CA GLN A 124 -4.60 -19.29 -18.83
C GLN A 124 -4.24 -20.39 -19.84
N SER A 125 -2.97 -20.80 -19.88
CA SER A 125 -2.51 -21.90 -20.76
C SER A 125 -3.16 -23.23 -20.40
N GLU A 126 -3.25 -23.55 -19.11
CA GLU A 126 -3.92 -24.77 -18.63
C GLU A 126 -5.41 -24.75 -18.98
N GLY A 127 -6.08 -23.59 -18.82
CA GLY A 127 -7.47 -23.40 -19.23
C GLY A 127 -7.69 -23.63 -20.72
N LEU A 128 -6.85 -23.05 -21.57
CA LEU A 128 -6.91 -23.27 -23.03
C LEU A 128 -6.68 -24.74 -23.39
N SER A 129 -5.71 -25.39 -22.75
CA SER A 129 -5.46 -26.82 -22.97
C SER A 129 -6.65 -27.69 -22.55
N ALA A 130 -7.32 -27.34 -21.44
CA ALA A 130 -8.50 -28.05 -20.97
C ALA A 130 -9.69 -27.88 -21.93
N VAL A 131 -9.89 -26.68 -22.48
CA VAL A 131 -10.91 -26.42 -23.51
C VAL A 131 -10.65 -27.26 -24.76
N ASN A 132 -9.42 -27.24 -25.29
CA ASN A 132 -9.07 -28.06 -26.46
C ASN A 132 -9.27 -29.55 -26.21
N ALA A 133 -8.91 -30.04 -25.01
CA ALA A 133 -9.13 -31.43 -24.63
C ALA A 133 -10.63 -31.78 -24.58
N LEU A 134 -11.46 -30.88 -24.05
CA LEU A 134 -12.92 -31.05 -24.02
C LEU A 134 -13.50 -31.09 -25.43
N GLU A 135 -13.11 -30.16 -26.30
CA GLU A 135 -13.57 -30.13 -27.70
C GLU A 135 -13.21 -31.41 -28.46
N SER A 136 -12.00 -31.94 -28.26
CA SER A 136 -11.60 -33.23 -28.83
C SER A 136 -12.50 -34.37 -28.34
N ARG A 137 -12.81 -34.42 -27.04
CA ARG A 137 -13.70 -35.45 -26.48
C ARG A 137 -15.13 -35.32 -26.98
N MET A 138 -15.62 -34.09 -27.17
CA MET A 138 -16.94 -33.84 -27.77
C MET A 138 -16.99 -34.30 -29.23
N ALA A 139 -15.92 -34.09 -30.01
CA ALA A 139 -15.84 -34.59 -31.38
C ALA A 139 -15.83 -36.12 -31.42
N ASP A 140 -15.06 -36.77 -30.54
CA ASP A 140 -15.05 -38.24 -30.40
C ASP A 140 -16.45 -38.78 -30.06
N LEU A 141 -17.13 -38.14 -29.09
CA LEU A 141 -18.48 -38.54 -28.70
C LEU A 141 -19.45 -38.45 -29.87
N ARG A 142 -19.46 -37.33 -30.60
CA ARG A 142 -20.32 -37.14 -31.79
C ARG A 142 -20.04 -38.16 -32.88
N ARG A 143 -18.77 -38.54 -33.08
CA ARG A 143 -18.41 -39.62 -34.02
C ARG A 143 -19.01 -40.95 -33.57
N ILE A 144 -18.85 -41.31 -32.30
CA ILE A 144 -19.39 -42.57 -31.75
C ILE A 144 -20.93 -42.57 -31.82
N GLU A 145 -21.58 -41.45 -31.58
CA GLU A 145 -23.04 -41.31 -31.72
C GLU A 145 -23.48 -41.52 -33.17
N ALA A 146 -22.76 -40.95 -34.13
CA ALA A 146 -23.03 -41.17 -35.55
C ALA A 146 -22.83 -42.65 -35.95
N ASP A 147 -21.73 -43.27 -35.51
CA ASP A 147 -21.45 -44.69 -35.74
C ASP A 147 -22.56 -45.57 -35.14
N LEU A 148 -22.99 -45.27 -33.91
CA LEU A 148 -24.09 -45.98 -33.26
C LEU A 148 -25.39 -45.89 -34.05
N GLU A 149 -25.71 -44.72 -34.59
CA GLU A 149 -26.91 -44.52 -35.41
C GLU A 149 -26.83 -45.32 -36.71
N THR A 150 -25.66 -45.38 -37.36
CA THR A 150 -25.49 -46.23 -38.56
C THR A 150 -25.71 -47.71 -38.25
N VAL A 151 -25.20 -48.19 -37.11
CA VAL A 151 -25.38 -49.59 -36.67
C VAL A 151 -26.85 -49.87 -36.34
N ARG A 152 -27.56 -48.92 -35.72
CA ARG A 152 -29.00 -49.05 -35.45
C ARG A 152 -29.81 -49.16 -36.74
N GLN A 153 -29.53 -48.32 -37.73
CA GLN A 153 -30.21 -48.38 -39.02
C GLN A 153 -29.96 -49.73 -39.73
N ALA A 154 -28.72 -50.21 -39.72
CA ALA A 154 -28.39 -51.54 -40.25
C ALA A 154 -29.12 -52.67 -39.50
N HIS A 155 -29.24 -52.57 -38.18
CA HIS A 155 -29.98 -53.52 -37.36
C HIS A 155 -31.48 -53.54 -37.70
N TYR A 156 -32.12 -52.36 -37.84
CA TYR A 156 -33.53 -52.29 -38.25
C TYR A 156 -33.75 -52.87 -39.65
N ALA A 157 -32.89 -52.53 -40.62
CA ALA A 157 -32.98 -53.09 -41.97
C ALA A 157 -32.84 -54.62 -41.99
N ALA A 158 -31.91 -55.17 -41.20
CA ALA A 158 -31.77 -56.61 -41.04
C ALA A 158 -33.01 -57.24 -40.37
N GLY A 159 -33.58 -56.59 -39.36
CA GLY A 159 -34.83 -57.01 -38.72
C GLY A 159 -36.00 -57.06 -39.70
N ASP A 160 -36.14 -56.05 -40.56
CA ASP A 160 -37.17 -56.01 -41.61
C ASP A 160 -36.97 -57.16 -42.62
N GLN A 161 -35.73 -57.44 -43.02
CA GLN A 161 -35.42 -58.59 -43.89
C GLN A 161 -35.80 -59.93 -43.25
N VAL A 162 -35.52 -60.09 -41.95
CA VAL A 162 -35.91 -61.30 -41.20
C VAL A 162 -37.43 -61.43 -41.16
N ASN A 163 -38.15 -60.36 -40.84
CA ASN A 163 -39.61 -60.35 -40.82
C ASN A 163 -40.21 -60.69 -42.20
N GLN A 164 -39.64 -60.13 -43.27
CA GLN A 164 -40.07 -60.43 -44.64
C GLN A 164 -39.84 -61.91 -44.99
N ALA A 165 -38.66 -62.45 -44.68
CA ALA A 165 -38.34 -63.86 -44.92
C ALA A 165 -39.25 -64.80 -44.11
N GLN A 166 -39.56 -64.45 -42.86
CA GLN A 166 -40.53 -65.18 -42.04
C GLN A 166 -41.93 -65.15 -42.65
N GLY A 167 -42.38 -63.99 -43.17
CA GLY A 167 -43.67 -63.87 -43.86
C GLY A 167 -43.77 -64.79 -45.08
N LEU A 168 -42.74 -64.79 -45.94
CA LEU A 168 -42.65 -65.69 -47.10
C LEU A 168 -42.62 -67.16 -46.69
N LEU A 169 -41.93 -67.49 -45.60
CA LEU A 169 -41.89 -68.85 -45.05
C LEU A 169 -43.28 -69.30 -44.56
N TYR A 170 -44.02 -68.41 -43.89
CA TYR A 170 -45.38 -68.70 -43.44
C TYR A 170 -46.32 -68.92 -44.62
N GLU A 171 -46.26 -68.08 -45.65
CA GLU A 171 -47.05 -68.24 -46.88
C GLU A 171 -46.76 -69.58 -47.55
N ALA A 172 -45.48 -69.89 -47.79
CA ALA A 172 -45.06 -71.17 -48.36
C ALA A 172 -45.50 -72.36 -47.49
N SER A 173 -45.43 -72.24 -46.16
CA SER A 173 -45.88 -73.30 -45.24
C SER A 173 -47.39 -73.50 -45.30
N THR A 174 -48.18 -72.43 -45.43
CA THR A 174 -49.64 -72.54 -45.62
C THR A 174 -50.00 -73.18 -46.95
N ASP A 175 -49.26 -72.85 -48.03
CA ASP A 175 -49.45 -73.47 -49.34
C ASP A 175 -49.08 -74.95 -49.33
N VAL A 176 -47.98 -75.32 -48.69
CA VAL A 176 -47.61 -76.72 -48.48
C VAL A 176 -48.72 -77.45 -47.72
N GLY A 177 -49.21 -76.89 -46.60
CA GLY A 177 -50.32 -77.47 -45.84
C GLY A 177 -51.61 -77.62 -46.66
N ARG A 178 -51.93 -76.64 -47.52
CA ARG A 178 -53.07 -76.68 -48.44
C ARG A 178 -52.92 -77.80 -49.47
N LEU A 179 -51.77 -77.89 -50.13
CA LEU A 179 -51.47 -78.93 -51.11
C LEU A 179 -51.46 -80.32 -50.47
N GLU A 180 -50.91 -80.47 -49.27
CA GLU A 180 -50.94 -81.73 -48.52
C GLU A 180 -52.36 -82.16 -48.14
N ALA A 181 -53.25 -81.22 -47.81
CA ALA A 181 -54.66 -81.50 -47.56
C ALA A 181 -55.39 -81.92 -48.86
N GLU A 182 -55.10 -81.24 -49.96
CA GLU A 182 -55.65 -81.57 -51.29
C GLU A 182 -55.20 -82.97 -51.75
N ILE A 183 -53.92 -83.29 -51.60
CA ILE A 183 -53.37 -84.63 -51.86
C ILE A 183 -54.07 -85.67 -50.99
N ARG A 184 -54.21 -85.45 -49.68
CA ARG A 184 -54.93 -86.37 -48.78
C ARG A 184 -56.37 -86.60 -49.24
N PHE A 185 -57.08 -85.54 -49.60
CA PHE A 185 -58.46 -85.64 -50.09
C PHE A 185 -58.55 -86.46 -51.38
N VAL A 186 -57.65 -86.25 -52.34
CA VAL A 186 -57.61 -87.03 -53.60
C VAL A 186 -57.30 -88.50 -53.33
N VAL A 187 -56.35 -88.80 -52.43
CA VAL A 187 -56.01 -90.17 -52.03
C VAL A 187 -57.19 -90.86 -51.35
N GLU A 188 -57.86 -90.21 -50.40
CA GLU A 188 -59.07 -90.74 -49.76
C GLU A 188 -60.24 -90.90 -50.74
N GLY A 189 -60.40 -89.96 -51.69
CA GLY A 189 -61.39 -90.04 -52.75
C GLY A 189 -61.14 -91.24 -53.66
N ARG A 190 -59.88 -91.46 -54.06
CA ARG A 190 -59.47 -92.64 -54.83
C ARG A 190 -59.76 -93.94 -54.07
N LEU A 191 -59.40 -94.01 -52.78
CA LEU A 191 -59.69 -95.17 -51.93
C LEU A 191 -61.21 -95.44 -51.85
N ARG A 192 -62.03 -94.40 -51.71
CA ARG A 192 -63.50 -94.53 -51.72
C ARG A 192 -64.05 -95.04 -53.07
N VAL A 193 -63.50 -94.58 -54.18
CA VAL A 193 -63.90 -95.05 -55.52
C VAL A 193 -63.46 -96.50 -55.75
N GLU A 194 -62.24 -96.86 -55.34
CA GLU A 194 -61.76 -98.24 -55.38
C GLU A 194 -62.66 -99.17 -54.54
N GLN A 195 -63.02 -98.77 -53.32
CA GLN A 195 -63.97 -99.51 -52.48
C GLN A 195 -65.35 -99.63 -53.13
N ARG A 196 -65.88 -98.57 -53.76
CA ARG A 196 -67.15 -98.63 -54.50
C ARG A 196 -67.10 -99.59 -55.70
N LEU A 197 -65.98 -99.60 -56.44
CA LEU A 197 -65.77 -100.53 -57.55
C LEU A 197 -65.72 -101.98 -57.08
N VAL A 198 -65.17 -102.25 -55.89
CA VAL A 198 -65.20 -103.58 -55.28
C VAL A 198 -66.64 -103.96 -54.93
N THR A 199 -67.39 -103.08 -54.25
CA THR A 199 -68.79 -103.37 -53.88
C THR A 199 -69.74 -103.52 -55.08
N LEU A 200 -69.48 -102.85 -56.20
CA LEU A 200 -70.27 -102.97 -57.43
C LEU A 200 -69.91 -104.20 -58.27
N LYS A 201 -68.75 -104.83 -58.02
CA LYS A 201 -68.38 -106.13 -58.61
C LYS A 201 -68.92 -107.33 -57.81
N GLU A 202 -69.37 -107.09 -56.57
CA GLU A 202 -69.99 -108.07 -55.69
C GLU A 202 -71.54 -108.09 -55.79
N GLN A 203 -72.13 -107.23 -56.62
CA GLN A 203 -73.55 -107.28 -57.04
C GLN A 203 -73.67 -107.88 -58.45
#